data_AF-A0A024TY92-F1
#
_entry.id   AF-A0A024TY92-F1
#
_cell.length_a   1.000
_cell.length_b   1.000
_cell.length_c   1.000
_cell.angle_alpha   90.00
_cell.angle_beta   90.00
_cell.angle_gamma   90.00
#
_symmetry.space_group_name_H-M   'P 1'
#
loop_
_entity.id
_entity.type
_entity.pdbx_description
1 polymer ?
#
loop_
_entity_poly.entity_id
_entity_poly.type
_entity_poly.pdbx_seq_one_letter_code
_entity_poly.pdbx_strand_id
1 'polypeptide(L)'
;MQVRRSVRGLGQAAHFSTTPASRWWDWTRLTAWFSPTRPAEPSTHHAVEPETCVFVDGNNLLYAKYSPTCTQTLSNGVAIGATLGFLQELTHVMEKMHPHRLCVFFDTPVITHRKKNDPTYKANRDRMDDALRRQFPLTISLMQDFAVPVVQVPGIEADDMIASYTKASIESGYEVVIVSNDSDFFQLVRSAPPRVSLYKFRTRWWMEQDDVLQLIGGESPKLHPDLRALRGDQWGKSPGLPGGISKELAVDLVVRAGGLLPLLDHLDHVCPNAIGAY
;
A
#
# COMPACT_ATOMS: atom_id res chain seq x y z
N MET A 1 32.42 21.90 -66.32
CA MET A 1 32.29 20.56 -65.72
C MET A 1 30.83 20.11 -65.92
N GLN A 2 30.64 19.05 -66.73
CA GLN A 2 29.47 18.17 -67.01
C GLN A 2 28.03 18.70 -66.83
N VAL A 3 27.17 18.77 -67.86
CA VAL A 3 26.46 17.71 -68.65
C VAL A 3 25.24 17.09 -67.93
N ARG A 4 24.07 17.19 -68.61
CA ARG A 4 22.76 16.54 -68.32
C ARG A 4 22.84 15.02 -68.19
N ARG A 5 22.00 14.41 -67.33
CA ARG A 5 21.03 13.33 -67.69
C ARG A 5 20.10 12.94 -66.53
N SER A 6 18.82 12.82 -66.91
CA SER A 6 17.71 12.06 -66.30
C SER A 6 18.10 10.70 -65.71
N VAL A 7 17.37 10.21 -64.69
CA VAL A 7 16.50 9.00 -64.75
C VAL A 7 15.74 8.82 -63.43
N ARG A 8 14.45 8.48 -63.60
CA ARG A 8 13.48 8.03 -62.60
C ARG A 8 13.85 6.68 -61.99
N GLY A 9 13.47 6.46 -60.72
CA GLY A 9 13.32 5.14 -60.10
C GLY A 9 12.75 5.31 -58.69
N LEU A 10 11.43 5.17 -58.53
CA LEU A 10 10.73 3.95 -58.06
C LEU A 10 10.89 3.72 -56.56
N GLY A 11 9.79 3.88 -55.82
CA GLY A 11 9.71 3.56 -54.39
C GLY A 11 8.56 4.26 -53.68
N GLN A 12 7.34 3.82 -53.97
CA GLN A 12 6.08 4.00 -53.22
C GLN A 12 6.04 5.04 -52.09
N ALA A 13 5.17 6.03 -52.27
CA ALA A 13 4.62 6.82 -51.19
C ALA A 13 3.93 5.88 -50.18
N ALA A 14 4.49 5.81 -48.97
CA ALA A 14 3.72 5.36 -47.83
C ALA A 14 2.63 6.40 -47.60
N HIS A 15 1.38 6.00 -47.84
CA HIS A 15 0.22 6.71 -47.34
C HIS A 15 0.38 6.84 -45.81
N PHE A 16 0.86 7.99 -45.36
CA PHE A 16 0.67 8.40 -43.98
C PHE A 16 -0.83 8.61 -43.81
N SER A 17 -1.45 7.64 -43.16
CA SER A 17 -2.83 7.71 -42.70
C SER A 17 -3.02 9.04 -41.96
N THR A 18 -3.83 9.93 -42.53
CA THR A 18 -4.28 11.17 -41.92
C THR A 18 -5.36 10.91 -40.88
N THR A 19 -5.15 9.92 -40.02
CA THR A 19 -5.97 9.74 -38.82
C THR A 19 -5.44 10.73 -37.78
N PRO A 20 -6.28 11.63 -37.24
CA PRO A 20 -5.86 12.52 -36.18
C PRO A 20 -5.33 11.67 -35.03
N ALA A 21 -4.15 12.02 -34.51
CA ALA A 21 -3.61 11.46 -33.28
C ALA A 21 -4.71 11.47 -32.21
N SER A 22 -5.29 10.30 -31.96
CA SER A 22 -6.31 10.12 -30.93
C SER A 22 -5.65 10.43 -29.59
N ARG A 23 -6.00 11.58 -29.02
CA ARG A 23 -5.63 12.08 -27.69
C ARG A 23 -5.29 10.93 -26.73
N TRP A 24 -4.03 10.85 -26.32
CA TRP A 24 -3.50 9.76 -25.49
C TRP A 24 -3.88 9.91 -24.00
N TRP A 25 -4.78 10.84 -23.70
CA TRP A 25 -5.50 10.95 -22.44
C TRP A 25 -6.96 11.30 -22.77
N ASP A 26 -7.84 10.34 -22.54
CA ASP A 26 -9.28 10.54 -22.62
C ASP A 26 -9.83 10.63 -21.20
N TRP A 27 -10.13 11.86 -20.77
CA TRP A 27 -10.71 12.13 -19.44
C TRP A 27 -12.05 11.42 -19.22
N THR A 28 -12.75 10.98 -20.27
CA THR A 28 -14.00 10.21 -20.11
C THR A 28 -13.75 8.78 -19.59
N ARG A 29 -12.53 8.23 -19.72
CA ARG A 29 -12.16 6.92 -19.15
C ARG A 29 -11.86 6.96 -17.65
N LEU A 30 -11.45 8.11 -17.11
CA LEU A 30 -11.31 8.30 -15.66
C LEU A 30 -12.68 8.39 -14.98
N THR A 31 -13.69 8.96 -15.63
CA THR A 31 -15.07 9.00 -15.12
C THR A 31 -15.86 7.72 -15.40
N ALA A 32 -15.50 6.92 -16.42
CA ALA A 32 -16.10 5.61 -16.65
C ALA A 32 -15.84 4.62 -15.50
N TRP A 33 -14.78 4.84 -14.71
CA TRP A 33 -14.49 4.08 -13.49
C TRP A 33 -15.46 4.39 -12.33
N PHE A 34 -16.19 5.52 -12.42
CA PHE A 34 -17.14 6.00 -11.42
C PHE A 34 -18.59 6.16 -11.97
N SER A 35 -18.89 5.67 -13.18
CA SER A 35 -20.23 5.78 -13.77
C SER A 35 -20.97 4.43 -13.76
N PRO A 36 -22.16 4.31 -13.14
CA PRO A 36 -22.87 3.05 -12.98
C PRO A 36 -23.72 2.75 -14.22
N THR A 37 -23.11 2.39 -15.35
CA THR A 37 -23.89 1.89 -16.49
C THR A 37 -23.15 0.81 -17.26
N ARG A 38 -23.18 -0.42 -16.72
CA ARG A 38 -23.39 -1.59 -17.57
C ARG A 38 -24.91 -1.67 -17.81
N PRO A 39 -25.43 -1.80 -19.05
CA PRO A 39 -26.82 -2.16 -19.21
C PRO A 39 -27.01 -3.49 -18.49
N ALA A 40 -27.82 -3.51 -17.44
CA ALA A 40 -28.21 -4.74 -16.79
C ALA A 40 -28.99 -5.57 -17.81
N GLU A 41 -28.36 -6.60 -18.37
CA GLU A 41 -29.14 -7.76 -18.76
C GLU A 41 -29.84 -8.26 -17.50
N PRO A 42 -31.13 -8.62 -17.55
CA PRO A 42 -31.84 -9.10 -16.37
C PRO A 42 -31.32 -10.49 -16.02
N SER A 43 -30.17 -10.56 -15.33
CA SER A 43 -29.66 -11.77 -14.73
C SER A 43 -30.45 -12.04 -13.46
N THR A 44 -31.23 -13.10 -13.52
CA THR A 44 -31.92 -13.75 -12.42
C THR A 44 -31.06 -13.81 -11.16
N HIS A 45 -31.67 -13.47 -10.02
CA HIS A 45 -31.08 -13.45 -8.67
C HIS A 45 -30.04 -14.53 -8.40
N HIS A 46 -28.77 -14.21 -8.62
CA HIS A 46 -27.62 -14.85 -7.99
C HIS A 46 -26.94 -13.78 -7.15
N ALA A 47 -26.64 -14.08 -5.89
CA ALA A 47 -25.85 -13.20 -5.05
C ALA A 47 -24.49 -13.00 -5.76
N VAL A 48 -24.28 -11.82 -6.34
CA VAL A 48 -23.01 -11.46 -6.98
C VAL A 48 -21.99 -11.39 -5.85
N GLU A 49 -21.01 -12.29 -5.85
CA GLU A 49 -19.90 -12.18 -4.90
C GLU A 49 -19.23 -10.82 -5.07
N PRO A 50 -18.92 -10.11 -3.97
CA PRO A 50 -18.36 -8.78 -4.04
C PRO A 50 -16.99 -8.80 -4.74
N GLU A 51 -16.80 -7.88 -5.68
CA GLU A 51 -15.56 -7.74 -6.44
C GLU A 51 -14.39 -7.36 -5.50
N THR A 52 -13.18 -7.79 -5.83
CA THR A 52 -11.98 -7.60 -4.98
C THR A 52 -11.06 -6.51 -5.49
N CYS A 53 -10.68 -5.59 -4.61
CA CYS A 53 -9.59 -4.63 -4.79
C CYS A 53 -8.32 -5.10 -4.06
N VAL A 54 -7.17 -5.01 -4.72
CA VAL A 54 -5.86 -5.26 -4.12
C VAL A 54 -5.07 -3.96 -4.04
N PHE A 55 -4.61 -3.63 -2.83
CA PHE A 55 -3.80 -2.44 -2.56
C PHE A 55 -2.41 -2.85 -2.07
N VAL A 56 -1.39 -2.50 -2.84
CA VAL A 56 0.00 -2.87 -2.57
C VAL A 56 0.75 -1.70 -1.94
N ASP A 57 1.30 -1.94 -0.77
CA ASP A 57 2.26 -1.03 -0.12
C ASP A 57 3.61 -1.14 -0.83
N GLY A 58 3.83 -0.21 -1.76
CA GLY A 58 4.98 -0.23 -2.66
C GLY A 58 6.29 0.01 -1.93
N ASN A 59 6.29 0.87 -0.91
CA ASN A 59 7.45 1.13 -0.07
C ASN A 59 7.86 -0.14 0.68
N ASN A 60 6.94 -0.74 1.43
CA ASN A 60 7.21 -1.95 2.22
C ASN A 60 7.71 -3.10 1.34
N LEU A 61 7.08 -3.28 0.16
CA LEU A 61 7.46 -4.32 -0.78
C LEU A 61 8.86 -4.09 -1.36
N LEU A 62 9.15 -2.90 -1.86
CA LEU A 62 10.45 -2.63 -2.48
C LEU A 62 11.60 -2.73 -1.46
N TYR A 63 11.41 -2.18 -0.25
CA TYR A 63 12.37 -2.35 0.85
C TYR A 63 12.58 -3.82 1.22
N ALA A 64 11.52 -4.62 1.24
CA ALA A 64 11.61 -6.03 1.61
C ALA A 64 12.31 -6.90 0.56
N LYS A 65 12.38 -6.45 -0.70
CA LYS A 65 13.10 -7.13 -1.78
C LYS A 65 14.53 -6.61 -1.97
N TYR A 66 14.93 -5.59 -1.21
CA TYR A 66 16.26 -5.02 -1.31
C TYR A 66 17.32 -5.92 -0.64
N SER A 67 18.43 -6.11 -1.35
CA SER A 67 19.65 -6.72 -0.83
C SER A 67 20.86 -5.89 -1.26
N PRO A 68 21.73 -5.43 -0.33
CA PRO A 68 22.92 -4.65 -0.66
C PRO A 68 23.98 -5.48 -1.42
N THR A 69 23.89 -6.81 -1.38
CA THR A 69 24.81 -7.73 -2.07
C THR A 69 24.30 -8.16 -3.45
N CYS A 70 23.20 -7.57 -3.94
CA CYS A 70 22.67 -7.89 -5.25
C CYS A 70 23.67 -7.54 -6.36
N THR A 71 23.95 -8.51 -7.23
CA THR A 71 24.88 -8.35 -8.38
C THR A 71 24.16 -8.01 -9.69
N GLN A 72 22.82 -8.09 -9.72
CA GLN A 72 22.03 -7.79 -10.92
C GLN A 72 21.95 -6.28 -11.13
N THR A 73 22.51 -5.83 -12.26
CA THR A 73 22.57 -4.41 -12.63
C THR A 73 22.17 -4.20 -14.09
N LEU A 74 21.67 -3.00 -14.40
CA LEU A 74 21.53 -2.52 -15.77
C LEU A 74 22.91 -2.23 -16.38
N SER A 75 22.95 -2.02 -17.70
CA SER A 75 24.18 -1.64 -18.42
C SER A 75 24.83 -0.34 -17.91
N ASN A 76 24.06 0.53 -17.27
CA ASN A 76 24.54 1.76 -16.63
C ASN A 76 24.97 1.57 -15.16
N GLY A 77 25.05 0.32 -14.68
CA GLY A 77 25.50 -0.03 -13.32
C GLY A 77 24.47 0.17 -12.21
N VAL A 78 23.23 0.53 -12.51
CA VAL A 78 22.16 0.63 -11.49
C VAL A 78 21.70 -0.77 -11.09
N ALA A 79 21.77 -1.08 -9.79
CA ALA A 79 21.22 -2.33 -9.24
C ALA A 79 19.70 -2.40 -9.40
N ILE A 80 19.17 -3.58 -9.72
CA ILE A 80 17.74 -3.79 -10.01
C ILE A 80 17.09 -4.95 -9.24
N GLY A 81 17.82 -5.58 -8.31
CA GLY A 81 17.31 -6.75 -7.60
C GLY A 81 15.99 -6.50 -6.85
N ALA A 82 15.83 -5.32 -6.24
CA ALA A 82 14.59 -4.97 -5.56
C ALA A 82 13.44 -4.75 -6.56
N THR A 83 13.70 -4.06 -7.68
CA THR A 83 12.71 -3.88 -8.76
C THR A 83 12.26 -5.21 -9.35
N LEU A 84 13.19 -6.15 -9.60
CA LEU A 84 12.86 -7.48 -10.10
C LEU A 84 12.06 -8.30 -9.08
N GLY A 85 12.49 -8.28 -7.81
CA GLY A 85 11.77 -8.95 -6.73
C GLY A 85 10.38 -8.36 -6.47
N PHE A 86 10.21 -7.06 -6.70
CA PHE A 86 8.91 -6.38 -6.66
C PHE A 86 7.99 -6.93 -7.75
N LEU A 87 8.46 -6.96 -9.01
CA LEU A 87 7.67 -7.46 -10.13
C LEU A 87 7.26 -8.92 -9.92
N GLN A 88 8.19 -9.77 -9.49
CA GLN A 88 7.90 -11.18 -9.18
C GLN A 88 6.81 -11.33 -8.12
N GLU A 89 6.84 -10.49 -7.08
CA GLU A 89 5.83 -10.50 -6.04
C GLU A 89 4.47 -10.04 -6.56
N LEU A 90 4.45 -8.97 -7.36
CA LEU A 90 3.22 -8.44 -7.94
C LEU A 90 2.57 -9.48 -8.88
N THR A 91 3.36 -10.13 -9.73
CA THR A 91 2.89 -11.23 -10.58
C THR A 91 2.27 -12.35 -9.74
N HIS A 92 2.95 -12.78 -8.67
CA HIS A 92 2.43 -13.80 -7.77
C HIS A 92 1.09 -13.39 -7.13
N VAL A 93 0.97 -12.14 -6.68
CA VAL A 93 -0.27 -11.59 -6.12
C VAL A 93 -1.39 -11.61 -7.16
N MET A 94 -1.12 -11.19 -8.40
CA MET A 94 -2.11 -11.19 -9.49
C MET A 94 -2.56 -12.60 -9.86
N GLU A 95 -1.64 -13.55 -9.95
CA GLU A 95 -1.92 -14.95 -10.24
C GLU A 95 -2.69 -15.64 -9.11
N LYS A 96 -2.38 -15.32 -7.85
CA LYS A 96 -3.03 -15.95 -6.69
C LYS A 96 -4.42 -15.38 -6.42
N MET A 97 -4.59 -14.07 -6.58
CA MET A 97 -5.79 -13.36 -6.12
C MET A 97 -6.77 -13.00 -7.23
N HIS A 98 -6.33 -12.97 -8.49
CA HIS A 98 -7.13 -12.54 -9.65
C HIS A 98 -7.99 -11.29 -9.36
N PRO A 99 -7.37 -10.17 -8.94
CA PRO A 99 -8.13 -9.02 -8.48
C PRO A 99 -8.89 -8.34 -9.62
N HIS A 100 -10.06 -7.79 -9.30
CA HIS A 100 -10.82 -6.96 -10.24
C HIS A 100 -10.17 -5.58 -10.38
N ARG A 101 -9.52 -5.10 -9.31
CA ARG A 101 -8.81 -3.83 -9.27
C ARG A 101 -7.49 -3.97 -8.53
N LEU A 102 -6.44 -3.33 -9.02
CA LEU A 102 -5.11 -3.34 -8.42
C LEU A 102 -4.56 -1.91 -8.40
N CYS A 103 -3.94 -1.51 -7.30
CA CYS A 103 -3.24 -0.24 -7.18
C CYS A 103 -2.00 -0.37 -6.30
N VAL A 104 -0.91 0.29 -6.69
CA VAL A 104 0.35 0.36 -5.93
C VAL A 104 0.51 1.76 -5.35
N PHE A 105 0.85 1.86 -4.07
CA PHE A 105 1.01 3.13 -3.37
C PHE A 105 2.47 3.33 -2.98
N PHE A 106 3.02 4.52 -3.25
CA PHE A 106 4.35 4.89 -2.82
C PHE A 106 4.35 6.21 -2.05
N ASP A 107 5.23 6.33 -1.06
CA ASP A 107 5.53 7.63 -0.44
C ASP A 107 6.20 8.56 -1.46
N THR A 108 6.15 9.85 -1.17
CA THR A 108 6.91 10.88 -1.88
C THR A 108 8.07 11.38 -0.99
N PRO A 109 9.12 11.99 -1.58
CA PRO A 109 10.19 12.60 -0.79
C PRO A 109 9.76 13.88 -0.05
N VAL A 110 8.53 14.35 -0.25
CA VAL A 110 8.00 15.56 0.39
C VAL A 110 7.73 15.28 1.86
N ILE A 111 8.16 16.19 2.73
CA ILE A 111 7.99 16.08 4.19
C ILE A 111 6.50 15.90 4.51
N THR A 112 6.18 14.83 5.22
CA THR A 112 4.81 14.45 5.59
C THR A 112 4.28 15.34 6.70
N HIS A 113 2.96 15.41 6.83
CA HIS A 113 2.31 16.16 7.92
C HIS A 113 2.78 15.68 9.31
N ARG A 114 2.93 14.35 9.50
CA ARG A 114 3.45 13.77 10.75
C ARG A 114 4.83 14.32 11.11
N LYS A 115 5.75 14.36 10.13
CA LYS A 115 7.11 14.87 10.36
C LYS A 115 7.17 16.38 10.57
N LYS A 116 6.19 17.14 10.07
CA LYS A 116 6.05 18.57 10.38
C LYS A 116 5.62 18.79 11.83
N ASN A 117 4.72 17.95 12.34
CA ASN A 117 4.19 18.07 13.70
C ASN A 117 5.14 17.51 14.76
N ASP A 118 5.86 16.44 14.42
CA ASP A 118 6.89 15.84 15.26
C ASP A 118 8.16 15.61 14.43
N PRO A 119 9.18 16.49 14.58
CA PRO A 119 10.47 16.33 13.90
C PRO A 119 11.22 15.05 14.25
N THR A 120 10.91 14.42 15.41
CA THR A 120 11.53 13.16 15.86
C THR A 120 10.87 11.93 15.25
N TYR A 121 9.72 12.10 14.58
CA TYR A 121 9.01 11.02 13.92
C TYR A 121 9.87 10.37 12.82
N LYS A 122 10.10 9.05 12.94
CA LYS A 122 10.98 8.25 12.09
C LYS A 122 12.45 8.76 12.06
N ALA A 123 12.89 9.57 13.02
CA ALA A 123 14.24 10.13 13.05
C ALA A 123 15.34 9.07 13.27
N ASN A 124 15.00 7.99 13.97
CA ASN A 124 15.93 6.87 14.23
C ASN A 124 16.04 5.89 13.05
N ARG A 125 15.38 6.15 11.91
CA ARG A 125 15.53 5.29 10.73
C ARG A 125 16.83 5.63 10.01
N ASP A 126 17.61 4.61 9.71
CA ASP A 126 18.80 4.76 8.88
C ASP A 126 18.45 5.41 7.54
N ARG A 127 19.38 6.21 7.02
CA ARG A 127 19.25 6.77 5.68
C ARG A 127 19.14 5.62 4.68
N MET A 128 18.12 5.68 3.82
CA MET A 128 17.94 4.73 2.72
C MET A 128 19.20 4.64 1.87
N ASP A 129 19.65 3.42 1.59
CA ASP A 129 20.77 3.15 0.68
C ASP A 129 20.51 3.77 -0.71
N ASP A 130 21.51 4.45 -1.28
CA ASP A 130 21.39 5.11 -2.57
C ASP A 130 21.14 4.12 -3.74
N ALA A 131 21.57 2.86 -3.63
CA ALA A 131 21.25 1.80 -4.59
C ALA A 131 19.77 1.39 -4.52
N LEU A 132 19.16 1.40 -3.34
CA LEU A 132 17.72 1.21 -3.20
C LEU A 132 16.94 2.44 -3.67
N ARG A 133 17.38 3.64 -3.28
CA ARG A 133 16.72 4.89 -3.67
C ARG A 133 16.59 5.05 -5.18
N ARG A 134 17.59 4.62 -5.95
CA ARG A 134 17.56 4.62 -7.41
C ARG A 134 16.56 3.63 -8.03
N GLN A 135 16.14 2.61 -7.29
CA GLN A 135 15.18 1.61 -7.76
C GLN A 135 13.71 2.03 -7.62
N PHE A 136 13.39 3.02 -6.78
CA PHE A 136 12.02 3.56 -6.68
C PHE A 136 11.50 4.12 -8.02
N PRO A 137 12.16 5.10 -8.66
CA PRO A 137 11.68 5.65 -9.93
C PRO A 137 11.66 4.60 -11.05
N LEU A 138 12.61 3.65 -11.06
CA LEU A 138 12.61 2.53 -12.00
C LEU A 138 11.38 1.64 -11.82
N THR A 139 11.04 1.30 -10.57
CA THR A 139 9.88 0.47 -10.27
C THR A 139 8.58 1.18 -10.64
N ILE A 140 8.45 2.47 -10.33
CA ILE A 140 7.27 3.27 -10.71
C ILE A 140 7.11 3.33 -12.23
N SER A 141 8.17 3.61 -12.97
CA SER A 141 8.15 3.62 -14.44
C SER A 141 7.73 2.25 -14.99
N LEU A 142 8.27 1.18 -14.43
CA LEU A 142 7.93 -0.19 -14.86
C LEU A 142 6.45 -0.50 -14.62
N MET A 143 5.88 -0.09 -13.48
CA MET A 143 4.45 -0.26 -13.21
C MET A 143 3.59 0.50 -14.23
N GLN A 144 4.01 1.72 -14.60
CA GLN A 144 3.32 2.51 -15.63
C GLN A 144 3.37 1.81 -17.00
N ASP A 145 4.52 1.24 -17.38
CA ASP A 145 4.68 0.49 -18.63
C ASP A 145 3.77 -0.76 -18.67
N PHE A 146 3.54 -1.40 -17.53
CA PHE A 146 2.58 -2.52 -17.39
C PHE A 146 1.12 -2.07 -17.21
N ALA A 147 0.83 -0.76 -17.31
CA ALA A 147 -0.49 -0.18 -17.05
C ALA A 147 -1.05 -0.51 -15.65
N VAL A 148 -0.17 -0.72 -14.67
CA VAL A 148 -0.52 -0.86 -13.25
C VAL A 148 -0.67 0.54 -12.63
N PRO A 149 -1.84 0.90 -12.07
CA PRO A 149 -2.02 2.18 -11.41
C PRO A 149 -1.05 2.38 -10.25
N VAL A 150 -0.36 3.52 -10.25
CA VAL A 150 0.51 3.97 -9.16
C VAL A 150 -0.05 5.26 -8.57
N VAL A 151 -0.23 5.30 -7.27
CA VAL A 151 -0.73 6.48 -6.53
C VAL A 151 0.37 7.03 -5.63
N GLN A 152 0.64 8.32 -5.79
CA GLN A 152 1.58 9.10 -4.98
C GLN A 152 1.00 10.49 -4.76
N VAL A 153 0.89 10.91 -3.50
CA VAL A 153 0.42 12.25 -3.15
C VAL A 153 1.50 12.96 -2.32
N PRO A 154 1.99 14.13 -2.76
CA PRO A 154 2.97 14.91 -2.02
C PRO A 154 2.56 15.16 -0.56
N GLY A 155 3.42 14.75 0.37
CA GLY A 155 3.24 15.00 1.81
C GLY A 155 2.24 14.07 2.53
N ILE A 156 1.69 13.08 1.84
CA ILE A 156 0.81 12.04 2.39
C ILE A 156 1.53 10.70 2.34
N GLU A 157 1.42 9.90 3.42
CA GLU A 157 2.06 8.58 3.48
C GLU A 157 1.24 7.54 2.72
N ALA A 158 1.91 6.53 2.16
CA ALA A 158 1.29 5.41 1.48
C ALA A 158 0.24 4.72 2.36
N ASP A 159 0.53 4.59 3.66
CA ASP A 159 -0.37 4.00 4.65
C ASP A 159 -1.71 4.75 4.75
N ASP A 160 -1.65 6.09 4.74
CA ASP A 160 -2.84 6.94 4.83
C ASP A 160 -3.66 6.87 3.52
N MET A 161 -2.99 6.77 2.37
CA MET A 161 -3.64 6.56 1.08
C MET A 161 -4.31 5.19 1.01
N ILE A 162 -3.63 4.12 1.42
CA ILE A 162 -4.20 2.76 1.45
C ILE A 162 -5.42 2.72 2.38
N ALA A 163 -5.35 3.32 3.56
CA ALA A 163 -6.49 3.41 4.47
C ALA A 163 -7.68 4.15 3.84
N SER A 164 -7.42 5.27 3.16
CA SER A 164 -8.44 6.07 2.49
C SER A 164 -9.11 5.31 1.34
N TYR A 165 -8.32 4.66 0.49
CA TYR A 165 -8.83 3.84 -0.63
C TYR A 165 -9.56 2.59 -0.15
N THR A 166 -9.10 1.98 0.95
CA THR A 166 -9.80 0.86 1.60
C THR A 166 -11.19 1.28 2.02
N LYS A 167 -11.33 2.40 2.72
CA LYS A 167 -12.62 2.95 3.13
C LYS A 167 -13.54 3.19 1.93
N ALA A 168 -13.05 3.90 0.91
CA ALA A 168 -13.84 4.20 -0.29
C ALA A 168 -14.30 2.94 -1.05
N SER A 169 -13.47 1.88 -1.06
CA SER A 169 -13.78 0.60 -1.71
C SER A 169 -14.88 -0.16 -0.96
N ILE A 170 -14.80 -0.19 0.37
CA ILE A 170 -15.85 -0.78 1.22
C ILE A 170 -17.18 -0.05 1.01
N GLU A 171 -17.16 1.28 0.99
CA GLU A 171 -18.36 2.10 0.72
C GLU A 171 -18.95 1.84 -0.67
N SER A 172 -18.12 1.38 -1.60
CA SER A 172 -18.51 1.01 -2.96
C SER A 172 -18.85 -0.49 -3.12
N GLY A 173 -18.87 -1.26 -2.02
CA GLY A 173 -19.24 -2.69 -2.04
C GLY A 173 -18.12 -3.66 -2.40
N TYR A 174 -16.86 -3.20 -2.44
CA TYR A 174 -15.71 -4.04 -2.79
C TYR A 174 -15.05 -4.65 -1.56
N GLU A 175 -14.66 -5.93 -1.67
CA GLU A 175 -13.72 -6.55 -0.75
C GLU A 175 -12.33 -5.98 -0.98
N VAL A 176 -11.51 -5.89 0.06
CA VAL A 176 -10.17 -5.33 -0.03
C VAL A 176 -9.13 -6.31 0.51
N VAL A 177 -8.05 -6.50 -0.25
CA VAL A 177 -6.85 -7.19 0.20
C VAL A 177 -5.70 -6.19 0.20
N ILE A 178 -5.14 -5.94 1.38
CA ILE A 178 -3.95 -5.11 1.53
C ILE A 178 -2.72 -6.02 1.43
N VAL A 179 -1.75 -5.69 0.60
CA VAL A 179 -0.48 -6.42 0.46
C VAL A 179 0.62 -5.60 1.13
N SER A 180 0.94 -5.95 2.38
CA SER A 180 2.01 -5.30 3.16
C SER A 180 2.45 -6.19 4.31
N ASN A 181 3.75 -6.18 4.66
CA ASN A 181 4.20 -6.76 5.92
C ASN A 181 4.04 -5.83 7.12
N ASP A 182 3.61 -4.59 6.91
CA ASP A 182 3.43 -3.64 8.00
C ASP A 182 2.28 -4.05 8.93
N SER A 183 2.52 -4.05 10.25
CA SER A 183 1.50 -4.30 11.26
C SER A 183 0.56 -3.11 11.43
N ASP A 184 0.94 -1.91 10.96
CA ASP A 184 0.08 -0.72 10.97
C ASP A 184 -1.29 -1.00 10.33
N PHE A 185 -1.36 -1.83 9.28
CA PHE A 185 -2.60 -2.20 8.60
C PHE A 185 -3.50 -3.18 9.35
N PHE A 186 -3.05 -3.76 10.48
CA PHE A 186 -3.91 -4.60 11.32
C PHE A 186 -5.20 -3.89 11.70
N GLN A 187 -5.13 -2.57 11.93
CA GLN A 187 -6.29 -1.75 12.32
C GLN A 187 -7.42 -1.70 11.28
N LEU A 188 -7.15 -2.04 10.01
CA LEU A 188 -8.12 -1.98 8.92
C LEU A 188 -8.82 -3.32 8.67
N VAL A 189 -8.26 -4.43 9.16
CA VAL A 189 -8.79 -5.78 8.91
C VAL A 189 -10.19 -5.92 9.51
N ARG A 190 -11.12 -6.52 8.76
CA ARG A 190 -12.50 -6.79 9.23
C ARG A 190 -13.11 -8.00 8.52
N SER A 191 -13.90 -8.79 9.25
CA SER A 191 -14.66 -9.92 8.69
C SER A 191 -16.08 -9.55 8.27
N ALA A 192 -16.60 -8.41 8.72
CA ALA A 192 -17.91 -7.95 8.28
C ALA A 192 -17.85 -7.51 6.81
N PRO A 193 -18.82 -7.89 5.96
CA PRO A 193 -18.81 -7.51 4.55
C PRO A 193 -18.99 -5.99 4.36
N PRO A 194 -18.36 -5.40 3.33
CA PRO A 194 -17.25 -5.95 2.56
C PRO A 194 -16.00 -6.19 3.41
N ARG A 195 -15.38 -7.38 3.31
CA ARG A 195 -14.23 -7.75 4.16
C ARG A 195 -12.97 -6.99 3.76
N VAL A 196 -12.07 -6.88 4.73
CA VAL A 196 -10.71 -6.39 4.52
C VAL A 196 -9.76 -7.42 5.11
N SER A 197 -8.86 -7.95 4.29
CA SER A 197 -7.81 -8.89 4.70
C SER A 197 -6.41 -8.33 4.40
N LEU A 198 -5.41 -8.96 4.99
CA LEU A 198 -4.01 -8.56 4.86
C LEU A 198 -3.15 -9.73 4.39
N TYR A 199 -2.38 -9.52 3.33
CA TYR A 199 -1.45 -10.52 2.81
C TYR A 199 0.00 -10.16 3.14
N LYS A 200 0.62 -10.97 4.01
CA LYS A 200 2.02 -10.87 4.42
C LYS A 200 2.92 -11.59 3.42
N PHE A 201 3.40 -10.87 2.42
CA PHE A 201 4.18 -11.47 1.33
C PHE A 201 5.53 -12.09 1.75
N ARG A 202 6.09 -11.74 2.92
CA ARG A 202 7.31 -12.40 3.44
C ARG A 202 7.04 -13.83 3.92
N THR A 203 5.91 -14.05 4.57
CA THR A 203 5.53 -15.34 5.17
C THR A 203 4.47 -16.08 4.35
N ARG A 204 3.96 -15.47 3.27
CA ARG A 204 2.83 -15.97 2.47
C ARG A 204 1.53 -16.13 3.28
N TRP A 205 1.44 -15.46 4.43
CA TRP A 205 0.30 -15.57 5.34
C TRP A 205 -0.83 -14.64 4.91
N TRP A 206 -1.99 -15.23 4.64
CA TRP A 206 -3.25 -14.51 4.49
C TRP A 206 -3.88 -14.34 5.86
N MET A 207 -4.00 -13.11 6.32
CA MET A 207 -4.52 -12.78 7.64
C MET A 207 -5.92 -12.20 7.53
N GLU A 208 -6.83 -12.78 8.31
CA GLU A 208 -8.17 -12.28 8.52
C GLU A 208 -8.29 -11.69 9.94
N GLN A 209 -9.50 -11.29 10.32
CA GLN A 209 -9.72 -10.60 11.59
C GLN A 209 -9.25 -11.43 12.78
N ASP A 210 -9.56 -12.73 12.81
CA ASP A 210 -9.25 -13.60 13.95
C ASP A 210 -7.74 -13.77 14.14
N ASP A 211 -6.96 -13.87 13.05
CA ASP A 211 -5.49 -13.88 13.10
C ASP A 211 -4.95 -12.60 13.77
N VAL A 212 -5.52 -11.45 13.40
CA VAL A 212 -5.13 -10.15 13.96
C VAL A 212 -5.49 -10.09 15.44
N LEU A 213 -6.71 -10.49 15.82
CA LEU A 213 -7.16 -10.49 17.21
C LEU A 213 -6.25 -11.35 18.09
N GLN A 214 -5.87 -12.55 17.63
CA GLN A 214 -4.95 -13.43 18.36
C GLN A 214 -3.58 -12.75 18.59
N LEU A 215 -3.04 -12.08 17.56
CA LEU A 215 -1.75 -11.40 17.65
C LEU A 215 -1.77 -10.18 18.56
N ILE A 216 -2.80 -9.34 18.48
CA ILE A 216 -2.87 -8.10 19.27
C ILE A 216 -3.40 -8.35 20.69
N GLY A 217 -4.17 -9.42 20.90
CA GLY A 217 -4.78 -9.78 22.19
C GLY A 217 -6.00 -8.95 22.60
N GLY A 218 -6.51 -8.08 21.73
CA GLY A 218 -7.69 -7.24 21.98
C GLY A 218 -8.94 -7.78 21.30
N GLU A 219 -10.07 -7.12 21.51
CA GLU A 219 -11.39 -7.55 20.99
C GLU A 219 -11.73 -6.96 19.61
N SER A 220 -10.96 -5.98 19.15
CA SER A 220 -11.15 -5.35 17.84
C SER A 220 -9.82 -4.95 17.22
N PRO A 221 -9.63 -5.14 15.90
CA PRO A 221 -8.43 -4.65 15.22
C PRO A 221 -8.25 -3.14 15.35
N LYS A 222 -9.34 -2.38 15.52
CA LYS A 222 -9.33 -0.92 15.73
C LYS A 222 -8.56 -0.49 16.99
N LEU A 223 -8.39 -1.39 17.96
CA LEU A 223 -7.58 -1.12 19.17
C LEU A 223 -6.08 -1.25 18.93
N HIS A 224 -5.64 -1.71 17.74
CA HIS A 224 -4.22 -1.91 17.46
C HIS A 224 -3.35 -0.64 17.68
N PRO A 225 -3.75 0.57 17.23
CA PRO A 225 -3.01 1.79 17.50
C PRO A 225 -2.94 2.12 19.00
N ASP A 226 -4.05 1.99 19.72
CA ASP A 226 -4.14 2.24 21.17
C ASP A 226 -3.20 1.32 21.95
N LEU A 227 -3.24 0.02 21.64
CA LEU A 227 -2.35 -0.96 22.25
C LEU A 227 -0.89 -0.66 21.95
N ARG A 228 -0.55 -0.20 20.73
CA ARG A 228 0.81 0.21 20.37
C ARG A 228 1.25 1.49 21.05
N ALA A 229 0.36 2.44 21.28
CA ALA A 229 0.68 3.64 22.04
C ALA A 229 1.11 3.29 23.47
N LEU A 230 0.47 2.29 24.09
CA LEU A 230 0.82 1.84 25.44
C LEU A 230 2.08 0.97 25.48
N ARG A 231 2.16 -0.08 24.64
CA ARG A 231 3.22 -1.11 24.73
C ARG A 231 4.43 -0.86 23.84
N GLY A 232 4.33 0.09 22.92
CA GLY A 232 5.28 0.26 21.83
C GLY A 232 5.15 -0.84 20.78
N ASP A 233 6.21 -1.02 20.00
CA ASP A 233 6.30 -2.14 19.07
C ASP A 233 7.70 -2.76 19.01
N GLN A 234 7.74 -4.04 18.67
CA GLN A 234 8.97 -4.82 18.60
C GLN A 234 9.94 -4.39 17.47
N TRP A 235 9.52 -3.49 16.58
CA TRP A 235 10.36 -2.93 15.50
C TRP A 235 10.86 -1.52 15.84
N GLY A 236 10.61 -1.03 17.06
CA GLY A 236 11.06 0.27 17.55
C GLY A 236 10.45 1.47 16.82
N LYS A 237 9.31 1.32 16.11
CA LYS A 237 8.64 2.47 15.49
C LYS A 237 7.93 3.35 16.53
N SER A 238 7.59 2.79 17.68
CA SER A 238 6.89 3.42 18.79
C SER A 238 7.50 2.92 20.10
N PRO A 239 7.97 3.82 20.99
CA PRO A 239 8.64 3.43 22.23
C PRO A 239 7.69 2.86 23.28
N GLY A 240 6.38 3.14 23.18
CA GLY A 240 5.41 2.82 24.22
C GLY A 240 5.56 3.74 25.43
N LEU A 241 4.84 3.40 26.51
CA LEU A 241 5.02 4.05 27.80
C LEU A 241 6.40 3.68 28.38
N PRO A 242 7.13 4.64 28.97
CA PRO A 242 8.36 4.32 29.68
C PRO A 242 8.10 3.32 30.83
N GLY A 243 9.13 2.60 31.26
CA GLY A 243 8.96 1.48 32.21
C GLY A 243 8.33 0.21 31.60
N GLY A 244 7.65 0.34 30.45
CA GLY A 244 7.02 -0.76 29.74
C GLY A 244 5.74 -1.24 30.41
N ILE A 245 4.85 -1.80 29.60
CA ILE A 245 3.59 -2.40 30.06
C ILE A 245 3.43 -3.77 29.42
N SER A 246 2.95 -4.77 30.17
CA SER A 246 2.69 -6.10 29.60
C SER A 246 1.56 -6.04 28.57
N LYS A 247 1.57 -7.00 27.63
CA LYS A 247 0.51 -7.10 26.62
C LYS A 247 -0.86 -7.27 27.29
N GLU A 248 -0.92 -8.11 28.32
CA GLU A 248 -2.14 -8.46 29.04
C GLU A 248 -2.71 -7.24 29.75
N LEU A 249 -1.87 -6.44 30.41
CA LEU A 249 -2.32 -5.24 31.11
C LEU A 249 -2.73 -4.14 30.12
N ALA A 250 -2.00 -3.93 29.03
CA ALA A 250 -2.38 -2.95 28.01
C ALA A 250 -3.76 -3.28 27.40
N VAL A 251 -4.01 -4.56 27.10
CA VAL A 251 -5.31 -5.04 26.64
C VAL A 251 -6.39 -4.76 27.69
N ASP A 252 -6.18 -5.18 28.93
CA ASP A 252 -7.14 -5.03 30.02
C ASP A 252 -7.50 -3.55 30.28
N LEU A 253 -6.54 -2.63 30.23
CA LEU A 253 -6.79 -1.19 30.36
C LEU A 253 -7.59 -0.63 29.18
N VAL A 254 -7.16 -0.90 27.95
CA VAL A 254 -7.80 -0.34 26.74
C VAL A 254 -9.21 -0.89 26.57
N VAL A 255 -9.41 -2.20 26.76
CA VAL A 255 -10.72 -2.85 26.61
C VAL A 255 -11.70 -2.36 27.66
N ARG A 256 -11.31 -2.32 28.95
CA ARG A 256 -12.22 -1.84 30.01
C ARG A 256 -12.59 -0.36 29.86
N ALA A 257 -11.66 0.46 29.40
CA ALA A 257 -11.93 1.87 29.15
C ALA A 257 -12.72 2.10 27.84
N GLY A 258 -12.71 1.14 26.91
CA GLY A 258 -13.30 1.31 25.58
C GLY A 258 -12.43 2.11 24.60
N GLY A 259 -11.11 2.15 24.82
CA GLY A 259 -10.13 2.85 23.98
C GLY A 259 -9.10 3.65 24.79
N LEU A 260 -8.09 4.17 24.09
CA LEU A 260 -7.04 4.98 24.71
C LEU A 260 -7.55 6.34 25.21
N LEU A 261 -8.37 7.04 24.43
CA LEU A 261 -8.87 8.37 24.86
C LEU A 261 -9.74 8.27 26.13
N PRO A 262 -10.74 7.37 26.21
CA PRO A 262 -11.48 7.17 27.46
C PRO A 262 -10.59 6.75 28.64
N LEU A 263 -9.53 5.98 28.40
CA LEU A 263 -8.55 5.61 29.43
C LEU A 263 -7.83 6.84 29.97
N LEU A 264 -7.40 7.76 29.09
CA LEU A 264 -6.73 9.00 29.47
C LEU A 264 -7.65 9.93 30.29
N ASP A 265 -8.95 9.93 30.01
CA ASP A 265 -9.95 10.71 30.76
C ASP A 265 -10.19 10.18 32.20
N HIS A 266 -9.78 8.94 32.49
CA HIS A 266 -10.05 8.25 33.76
C HIS A 266 -8.77 7.74 34.44
N LEU A 267 -7.62 8.38 34.20
CA LEU A 267 -6.31 7.94 34.73
C LEU A 267 -6.28 7.83 36.26
N ASP A 268 -7.03 8.67 36.96
CA ASP A 268 -7.13 8.64 38.43
C ASP A 268 -7.72 7.33 38.99
N HIS A 269 -8.41 6.56 38.14
CA HIS A 269 -8.99 5.26 38.49
C HIS A 269 -8.07 4.08 38.13
N VAL A 270 -6.92 4.33 37.51
CA VAL A 270 -5.92 3.31 37.20
C VAL A 270 -5.05 3.08 38.43
N CYS A 271 -5.08 1.86 38.98
CA CYS A 271 -4.26 1.49 40.13
C CYS A 271 -2.78 1.79 39.87
N PRO A 272 -2.10 2.62 40.70
CA PRO A 272 -0.70 3.00 40.51
C PRO A 272 0.27 1.81 40.45
N ASN A 273 -0.07 0.69 41.09
CA ASN A 273 0.76 -0.51 41.11
C ASN A 273 0.69 -1.34 39.82
N ALA A 274 -0.23 -1.04 38.90
CA ALA A 274 -0.39 -1.78 37.65
C ALA A 274 0.62 -1.31 36.58
N ILE A 275 0.86 0.01 36.50
CA ILE A 275 1.83 0.59 35.59
C ILE A 275 3.12 0.69 36.41
N GLY A 276 4.16 -0.05 36.02
CA GLY A 276 5.40 -0.19 36.81
C GLY A 276 5.84 1.12 37.44
N ALA A 277 6.12 1.08 38.76
CA ALA A 277 6.35 2.26 39.57
C ALA A 277 7.32 3.26 38.91
N TYR A 278 6.86 4.50 38.78
CA TYR A 278 7.72 5.66 38.61
C TYR A 278 7.98 6.32 39.95
#